data_AF-A0A7V0VCU4-F1
#
_entry.id   AF-A0A7V0VCU4-F1
#
_cell.length_a   1.000
_cell.length_b   1.000
_cell.length_c   1.000
_cell.angle_alpha   90.00
_cell.angle_beta   90.00
_cell.angle_gamma   90.00
#
_symmetry.space_group_name_H-M   'P 1'
#
loop_
_entity.id
_entity.type
_entity.pdbx_description
1 polymer ?
#
loop_
_entity_poly.entity_id
_entity_poly.type
_entity_poly.pdbx_seq_one_letter_code
_entity_poly.pdbx_strand_id
1 'polypeptide(L)'
;MSDKNTLVNPLFNMTEQQIVNYCDERGKQFAKNVTTSQLRNVFSKIVSIRTYYTNPKTQDINQFYSKLKRDITLLKPRLAYATARDERLKEFYKDMVILIDITINSIDNELQQKGRNEFRLITLDNFFNIVEGFVAYHKYYGGK
;
A
#
# COMPACT_ATOMS: atom_id res chain seq x y z
N MET A 1 -22.10 -15.86 -4.72
CA MET A 1 -21.63 -14.50 -4.34
C MET A 1 -20.14 -14.46 -4.58
N SER A 2 -19.69 -13.87 -5.69
CA SER A 2 -18.26 -13.73 -5.94
C SER A 2 -17.63 -12.90 -4.83
N ASP A 3 -16.50 -13.37 -4.35
CA ASP A 3 -15.69 -12.74 -3.32
C ASP A 3 -15.14 -11.41 -3.86
N LYS A 4 -15.93 -10.34 -3.77
CA LYS A 4 -15.60 -8.99 -4.27
C LYS A 4 -14.49 -8.31 -3.47
N ASN A 5 -13.95 -8.99 -2.46
CA ASN A 5 -13.20 -8.38 -1.37
C ASN A 5 -11.68 -8.58 -1.41
N THR A 6 -11.14 -9.18 -2.46
CA THR A 6 -9.70 -9.42 -2.54
C THR A 6 -9.12 -8.61 -3.68
N LEU A 7 -7.95 -8.00 -3.47
CA LEU A 7 -7.09 -7.53 -4.54
C LEU A 7 -6.66 -8.77 -5.36
N VAL A 8 -7.51 -9.21 -6.29
CA VAL A 8 -7.28 -10.41 -7.11
C VAL A 8 -6.36 -10.13 -8.29
N ASN A 9 -6.24 -8.85 -8.67
CA ASN A 9 -5.41 -8.40 -9.78
C ASN A 9 -4.07 -7.88 -9.26
N PRO A 10 -2.96 -8.12 -9.98
CA PRO A 10 -1.74 -7.37 -9.77
C PRO A 10 -2.01 -5.87 -9.81
N LEU A 11 -1.35 -5.09 -8.94
CA LEU A 11 -1.62 -3.65 -8.83
C LEU A 11 -1.40 -2.92 -10.15
N PHE A 12 -0.43 -3.34 -10.98
CA PHE A 12 -0.18 -2.70 -12.28
C PHE A 12 -1.32 -2.89 -13.30
N ASN A 13 -2.27 -3.79 -13.05
CA ASN A 13 -3.44 -4.04 -13.89
C ASN A 13 -4.74 -3.45 -13.33
N MET A 14 -4.69 -2.76 -12.18
CA MET A 14 -5.89 -2.17 -11.59
C MET A 14 -6.31 -0.92 -12.36
N THR A 15 -7.62 -0.82 -12.64
CA THR A 15 -8.22 0.41 -13.17
C THR A 15 -8.45 1.42 -12.05
N GLU A 16 -8.62 2.70 -12.41
CA GLU A 16 -8.91 3.78 -11.47
C GLU A 16 -10.17 3.48 -10.66
N GLN A 17 -11.22 2.97 -11.33
CA GLN A 17 -12.47 2.62 -10.66
C GLN A 17 -12.29 1.48 -9.65
N GLN A 18 -11.43 0.49 -9.94
CA GLN A 18 -11.12 -0.58 -8.98
C GLN A 18 -10.39 -0.05 -7.76
N ILE A 19 -9.44 0.86 -7.95
CA ILE A 19 -8.73 1.54 -6.84
C ILE A 19 -9.71 2.32 -5.99
N VAL A 20 -10.57 3.14 -6.61
CA VAL A 20 -11.57 3.96 -5.91
C VAL A 20 -12.51 3.08 -5.08
N ASN A 21 -13.07 2.02 -5.68
CA ASN A 21 -13.99 1.12 -4.99
C ASN A 21 -13.32 0.43 -3.79
N TYR A 22 -12.09 -0.06 -3.98
CA TYR A 22 -11.32 -0.69 -2.90
C TYR A 22 -11.09 0.29 -1.75
N CYS A 23 -10.69 1.54 -2.06
CA CYS A 23 -10.45 2.55 -1.04
C CYS A 23 -11.73 2.95 -0.29
N ASP A 24 -12.84 3.08 -1.00
CA ASP A 24 -14.15 3.39 -0.43
C ASP A 24 -14.60 2.33 0.58
N GLU A 25 -14.57 1.06 0.17
CA GLU A 25 -14.95 -0.07 1.00
C GLU A 25 -14.10 -0.19 2.25
N ARG A 26 -12.76 -0.14 2.11
CA ARG A 26 -11.85 -0.27 3.25
C ARG A 26 -11.87 0.96 4.15
N GLY A 27 -11.95 2.16 3.57
CA GLY A 27 -12.11 3.40 4.34
C GLY A 27 -13.36 3.36 5.21
N LYS A 28 -14.48 2.90 4.66
CA LYS A 28 -15.74 2.70 5.40
C LYS A 28 -15.63 1.64 6.49
N GLN A 29 -15.03 0.49 6.18
CA GLN A 29 -14.85 -0.62 7.10
C GLN A 29 -14.07 -0.20 8.35
N PHE A 30 -13.01 0.59 8.18
CA PHE A 30 -12.09 0.93 9.26
C PHE A 30 -12.39 2.27 9.96
N ALA A 31 -13.30 3.10 9.41
CA ALA A 31 -13.66 4.40 9.97
C ALA A 31 -14.01 4.36 11.47
N LYS A 32 -14.66 3.30 11.94
CA LYS A 32 -15.12 3.19 13.33
C LYS A 32 -14.07 2.62 14.29
N ASN A 33 -13.12 1.84 13.80
CA ASN A 33 -12.27 0.99 14.63
C ASN A 33 -10.78 1.39 14.61
N VAL A 34 -10.36 2.15 13.60
CA VAL A 34 -8.99 2.66 13.48
C VAL A 34 -9.02 4.17 13.61
N THR A 35 -8.17 4.73 14.47
CA THR A 35 -8.10 6.18 14.65
C THR A 35 -7.23 6.85 13.59
N THR A 36 -7.42 8.16 13.38
CA THR A 36 -6.57 8.97 12.49
C THR A 36 -5.12 8.94 12.93
N SER A 37 -4.84 8.92 14.23
CA SER A 37 -3.47 8.87 14.74
C SER A 37 -2.80 7.52 14.43
N GLN A 38 -3.54 6.41 14.56
CA GLN A 38 -3.06 5.08 14.20
C GLN A 38 -2.77 4.98 12.69
N LEU A 39 -3.68 5.47 11.85
CA LEU A 39 -3.47 5.52 10.40
C LEU A 39 -2.28 6.40 10.03
N ARG A 40 -2.19 7.61 10.59
CA ARG A 40 -1.09 8.54 10.32
C ARG A 40 0.26 7.92 10.65
N ASN A 41 0.39 7.20 11.77
CA ASN A 41 1.65 6.55 12.15
C ASN A 41 2.12 5.53 11.10
N VAL A 42 1.18 4.78 10.51
CA VAL A 42 1.46 3.82 9.44
C VAL A 42 1.79 4.53 8.14
N PHE A 43 0.94 5.45 7.71
CA PHE A 43 1.05 6.08 6.40
C PHE A 43 2.19 7.09 6.28
N SER A 44 2.61 7.72 7.38
CA SER A 44 3.78 8.62 7.36
C SER A 44 5.04 7.91 6.85
N LYS A 45 5.21 6.63 7.19
CA LYS A 45 6.34 5.85 6.66
C LYS A 45 6.20 5.58 5.17
N ILE A 46 5.00 5.27 4.71
CA ILE A 46 4.72 5.03 3.28
C ILE A 46 4.95 6.30 2.46
N VAL A 47 4.54 7.47 2.96
CA VAL A 47 4.82 8.78 2.34
C VAL A 47 6.33 9.05 2.28
N SER A 48 7.09 8.67 3.31
CA SER A 48 8.56 8.78 3.28
C SER A 48 9.19 7.92 2.18
N ILE A 49 8.64 6.71 1.96
CA ILE A 49 9.07 5.82 0.87
C ILE A 49 8.73 6.48 -0.47
N ARG A 50 7.49 6.95 -0.67
CA ARG A 50 7.11 7.68 -1.90
C ARG A 50 8.07 8.81 -2.20
N THR A 51 8.36 9.66 -1.22
CA THR A 51 9.25 10.82 -1.37
C THR A 51 10.65 10.39 -1.81
N TYR A 52 11.20 9.36 -1.18
CA TYR A 52 12.53 8.83 -1.51
C TYR A 52 12.60 8.26 -2.92
N TYR A 53 11.56 7.54 -3.35
CA TYR A 53 11.53 6.82 -4.63
C TYR A 53 10.98 7.64 -5.81
N THR A 54 10.39 8.81 -5.56
CA THR A 54 9.94 9.74 -6.62
C THR A 54 11.12 10.39 -7.35
N ASN A 55 12.24 10.59 -6.65
CA ASN A 55 13.47 11.20 -7.19
C ASN A 55 14.68 10.30 -6.87
N PRO A 56 14.89 9.21 -7.61
CA PRO A 56 16.00 8.29 -7.37
C PRO A 56 17.35 9.02 -7.45
N LYS A 57 18.16 8.89 -6.40
CA LYS A 57 19.54 9.41 -6.36
C LYS A 57 20.60 8.42 -6.83
N THR A 58 20.22 7.18 -7.13
CA THR A 58 21.13 6.13 -7.62
C THR A 58 21.00 5.98 -9.13
N GLN A 59 22.11 5.64 -9.79
CA GLN A 59 22.14 5.29 -11.21
C GLN A 59 21.95 3.78 -11.45
N ASP A 60 22.02 2.95 -10.40
CA ASP A 60 21.83 1.51 -10.49
C ASP A 60 20.36 1.12 -10.25
N ILE A 61 19.70 0.71 -11.33
CA ILE A 61 18.30 0.28 -11.33
C ILE A 61 18.05 -1.01 -10.54
N ASN A 62 19.00 -1.94 -10.50
CA ASN A 62 18.87 -3.18 -9.73
C ASN A 62 18.97 -2.90 -8.23
N GLN A 63 19.92 -2.04 -7.84
CA GLN A 63 20.06 -1.60 -6.47
C GLN A 63 18.81 -0.81 -6.03
N PHE A 64 18.28 0.05 -6.89
CA PHE A 64 17.04 0.79 -6.64
C PHE A 64 15.87 -0.16 -6.31
N TYR A 65 15.62 -1.16 -7.16
CA TYR A 65 14.51 -2.10 -6.98
C TYR A 65 14.69 -3.01 -5.77
N SER A 66 15.92 -3.47 -5.53
CA SER A 66 16.25 -4.27 -4.34
C SER A 66 15.96 -3.48 -3.05
N LYS A 67 16.41 -2.22 -2.98
CA LYS A 67 16.16 -1.35 -1.84
C LYS A 67 14.67 -1.05 -1.66
N LEU A 68 13.96 -0.74 -2.75
CA LEU A 68 12.53 -0.46 -2.74
C LEU A 68 11.72 -1.59 -2.13
N LYS A 69 11.95 -2.81 -2.62
CA LYS A 69 11.27 -4.01 -2.10
C LYS A 69 11.58 -4.24 -0.63
N ARG A 70 12.84 -4.06 -0.22
CA ARG A 70 13.22 -4.14 1.19
C ARG A 70 12.46 -3.12 2.03
N ASP A 71 12.41 -1.86 1.61
CA ASP A 71 11.76 -0.79 2.38
C ASP A 71 10.24 -1.00 2.51
N ILE A 72 9.58 -1.46 1.44
CA ILE A 72 8.15 -1.85 1.46
C ILE A 72 7.93 -3.09 2.35
N THR A 73 8.78 -4.11 2.24
CA THR A 73 8.66 -5.34 3.04
C THR A 73 8.79 -5.05 4.54
N LEU A 74 9.68 -4.13 4.91
CA LEU A 74 9.91 -3.71 6.29
C LEU A 74 8.79 -2.82 6.87
N LEU A 75 7.70 -2.58 6.13
CA LEU A 75 6.46 -2.04 6.69
C LEU A 75 5.75 -3.10 7.55
N LYS A 76 5.83 -4.39 7.21
CA LYS A 76 5.16 -5.48 7.95
C LYS A 76 5.54 -5.54 9.43
N PRO A 77 6.82 -5.62 9.83
CA PRO A 77 7.18 -5.66 11.26
C PRO A 77 6.76 -4.39 12.01
N ARG A 78 6.73 -3.21 11.35
CA ARG A 78 6.26 -1.97 11.97
C ARG A 78 4.76 -2.03 12.26
N LEU A 79 3.98 -2.56 11.31
CA LEU A 79 2.55 -2.76 11.49
C LEU A 79 2.27 -3.81 12.58
N ALA A 80 2.99 -4.92 12.60
CA ALA A 80 2.86 -5.96 13.63
C ALA A 80 3.08 -5.41 15.05
N TYR A 81 4.05 -4.52 15.21
CA TYR A 81 4.29 -3.84 16.48
C TYR A 81 3.13 -2.93 16.89
N ALA A 82 2.54 -2.20 15.93
CA ALA A 82 1.41 -1.33 16.20
C ALA A 82 0.16 -2.14 16.63
N THR A 83 -0.05 -3.32 16.05
CA THR A 83 -1.22 -4.16 16.34
C THR A 83 -1.10 -4.99 17.60
N ALA A 84 0.12 -5.38 18.00
CA ALA A 84 0.34 -6.02 19.30
C ALA A 84 -0.11 -5.15 20.49
N ARG A 85 -0.25 -3.83 20.28
CA ARG A 85 -0.70 -2.86 21.30
C ARG A 85 -2.21 -2.57 21.26
N ASP A 86 -2.90 -2.94 20.19
CA ASP A 86 -4.33 -2.67 20.01
C ASP A 86 -4.98 -3.71 19.08
N GLU A 87 -5.77 -4.60 19.67
CA GLU A 87 -6.40 -5.71 18.93
C GLU A 87 -7.40 -5.23 17.87
N ARG A 88 -7.95 -4.03 18.00
CA ARG A 88 -8.87 -3.44 17.00
C ARG A 88 -8.20 -3.24 15.65
N LEU A 89 -6.87 -3.21 15.63
CA LEU A 89 -6.07 -3.06 14.41
C LEU A 89 -5.78 -4.39 13.70
N LYS A 90 -6.16 -5.55 14.26
CA LYS A 90 -5.81 -6.86 13.69
C LYS A 90 -6.26 -7.01 12.24
N GLU A 91 -7.51 -6.67 11.94
CA GLU A 91 -8.05 -6.74 10.57
C GLU A 91 -7.38 -5.73 9.64
N PHE A 92 -7.18 -4.48 10.11
CA PHE A 92 -6.46 -3.47 9.33
C PHE A 92 -5.04 -3.91 8.99
N TYR A 93 -4.33 -4.54 9.93
CA TYR A 93 -3.00 -5.07 9.70
C TYR A 93 -2.97 -6.20 8.69
N LYS A 94 -3.91 -7.15 8.81
CA LYS A 94 -4.04 -8.25 7.84
C LYS A 94 -4.21 -7.70 6.43
N ASP A 95 -5.06 -6.70 6.26
CA ASP A 95 -5.28 -6.03 4.98
C ASP A 95 -4.05 -5.32 4.45
N MET A 96 -3.34 -4.58 5.31
CA MET A 96 -2.10 -3.91 4.92
C MET A 96 -0.99 -4.91 4.55
N VAL A 97 -0.89 -6.06 5.23
CA VAL A 97 0.07 -7.11 4.87
C VAL A 97 -0.25 -7.68 3.51
N ILE A 98 -1.53 -7.98 3.23
CA ILE A 98 -1.99 -8.44 1.93
C ILE A 98 -1.64 -7.43 0.84
N LEU A 99 -1.94 -6.14 1.05
CA LEU A 99 -1.59 -5.07 0.12
C LEU A 99 -0.06 -5.00 -0.12
N ILE A 100 0.75 -5.09 0.93
CA ILE A 100 2.22 -5.12 0.82
C ILE A 100 2.69 -6.31 -0.02
N ASP A 101 2.17 -7.51 0.24
CA ASP A 101 2.54 -8.72 -0.49
C ASP A 101 2.18 -8.63 -1.98
N ILE A 102 0.97 -8.17 -2.27
CA ILE A 102 0.52 -7.95 -3.65
C ILE A 102 1.38 -6.88 -4.33
N THR A 103 1.78 -5.83 -3.62
CA THR A 103 2.67 -4.79 -4.15
C THR A 103 4.02 -5.37 -4.54
N ILE A 104 4.66 -6.15 -3.65
CA ILE A 104 5.97 -6.77 -3.94
C ILE A 104 5.87 -7.70 -5.15
N ASN A 105 4.86 -8.56 -5.19
CA ASN A 105 4.64 -9.48 -6.31
C ASN A 105 4.35 -8.73 -7.62
N SER A 106 3.58 -7.64 -7.55
CA SER A 106 3.27 -6.81 -8.72
C SER A 106 4.49 -6.07 -9.25
N ILE A 107 5.41 -5.63 -8.38
CA ILE A 107 6.70 -5.06 -8.79
C ILE A 107 7.48 -6.12 -9.58
N ASP A 108 7.58 -7.35 -9.07
CA ASP A 108 8.28 -8.42 -9.78
C ASP A 108 7.70 -8.71 -11.17
N ASN A 109 6.38 -8.84 -11.25
CA ASN A 109 5.67 -9.10 -12.50
C ASN A 109 5.81 -7.94 -13.50
N GLU A 110 5.72 -6.70 -13.04
CA GLU A 110 5.88 -5.52 -13.89
C GLU A 110 7.30 -5.43 -14.45
N LEU A 111 8.34 -5.70 -13.64
CA LEU A 111 9.73 -5.72 -14.08
C LEU A 111 10.03 -6.85 -15.06
N GLN A 112 9.39 -8.00 -14.91
CA GLN A 112 9.51 -9.11 -15.86
C GLN A 112 8.89 -8.78 -17.22
N GLN A 113 7.75 -8.08 -17.22
CA GLN A 113 7.02 -7.73 -18.46
C GLN A 113 7.63 -6.54 -19.20
N LYS A 114 8.04 -5.49 -18.47
CA LYS A 114 8.51 -4.23 -19.08
C LYS A 114 10.03 -4.13 -19.18
N GLY A 115 10.77 -5.02 -18.52
CA GLY A 115 12.22 -4.90 -18.36
C GLY A 115 12.59 -3.89 -17.27
N ARG A 116 13.90 -3.81 -16.96
CA ARG A 116 14.45 -2.95 -15.90
C ARG A 116 15.09 -1.71 -16.52
N ASN A 117 14.27 -0.89 -17.15
CA ASN A 117 14.75 0.21 -18.00
C ASN A 117 14.38 1.60 -17.43
N GLU A 118 13.40 1.64 -16.54
CA GLU A 118 12.85 2.87 -15.95
C GLU A 118 12.83 2.74 -14.44
N PHE A 119 12.81 3.86 -13.72
CA PHE A 119 12.69 3.88 -12.24
C PHE A 119 11.22 4.00 -11.77
N ARG A 120 10.30 4.28 -12.69
CA ARG A 120 8.88 4.42 -12.40
C ARG A 120 8.14 3.11 -12.64
N LEU A 121 7.28 2.75 -11.70
CA LEU A 121 6.44 1.56 -11.76
C LEU A 121 5.00 1.96 -11.53
N ILE A 122 4.10 1.50 -12.41
CA ILE A 122 2.64 1.68 -12.24
C ILE A 122 2.20 1.05 -10.93
N THR A 123 2.79 -0.10 -10.56
CA THR A 123 2.56 -0.75 -9.28
C THR A 123 2.77 0.18 -8.09
N LEU A 124 3.82 1.01 -8.10
CA LEU A 124 4.10 1.93 -7.00
C LEU A 124 3.10 3.07 -6.94
N ASP A 125 2.79 3.66 -8.09
CA ASP A 125 1.79 4.72 -8.17
C ASP A 125 0.43 4.22 -7.65
N ASN A 126 0.03 3.02 -8.06
CA ASN A 126 -1.21 2.40 -7.58
C ASN A 126 -1.18 2.07 -6.09
N PHE A 127 -0.06 1.55 -5.56
CA PHE A 127 0.10 1.34 -4.13
C PHE A 127 -0.06 2.63 -3.32
N PHE A 128 0.57 3.74 -3.76
CA PHE A 128 0.43 5.03 -3.09
C PHE A 128 -0.97 5.62 -3.22
N ASN A 129 -1.60 5.51 -4.39
CA ASN A 129 -2.98 5.94 -4.60
C ASN A 129 -3.96 5.18 -3.70
N ILE A 130 -3.78 3.86 -3.54
CA ILE A 130 -4.60 3.04 -2.63
C ILE A 130 -4.45 3.51 -1.19
N VAL A 131 -3.21 3.73 -0.75
CA VAL A 131 -2.89 4.18 0.59
C VAL A 131 -3.51 5.56 0.89
N GLU A 132 -3.39 6.52 -0.03
CA GLU A 132 -3.94 7.86 0.13
C GLU A 132 -5.47 7.87 0.03
N GLY A 133 -6.02 7.11 -0.92
CA GLY A 133 -7.45 6.92 -1.08
C GLY A 133 -8.09 6.32 0.16
N PHE A 134 -7.45 5.32 0.77
CA PHE A 134 -7.89 4.75 2.05
C PHE A 134 -8.03 5.84 3.12
N VAL A 135 -7.00 6.68 3.31
CA VAL A 135 -7.02 7.75 4.32
C VAL A 135 -8.13 8.75 4.03
N ALA A 136 -8.31 9.11 2.75
CA ALA A 136 -9.34 10.04 2.33
C ALA A 136 -10.74 9.49 2.66
N TYR A 137 -11.03 8.24 2.28
CA TYR A 137 -12.32 7.61 2.55
C TYR A 137 -12.55 7.33 4.03
N HIS A 138 -11.53 6.91 4.78
CA HIS A 138 -11.61 6.78 6.24
C HIS A 138 -12.07 8.08 6.90
N LYS A 139 -11.48 9.22 6.48
CA LYS A 139 -11.89 10.54 6.96
C LYS A 139 -13.29 10.93 6.49
N TYR A 140 -13.63 10.66 5.23
CA TYR A 140 -14.96 10.91 4.66
C TYR A 140 -16.06 10.19 5.47
N TYR A 141 -15.81 8.96 5.91
CA TYR A 141 -16.73 8.17 6.73
C TYR A 141 -16.71 8.49 8.23
N GLY A 142 -16.05 9.58 8.63
CA GLY A 142 -16.08 10.08 10.00
C GLY A 142 -15.07 9.44 10.95
N GLY A 143 -14.01 8.85 10.41
CA GLY A 143 -12.87 8.39 11.20
C GLY A 143 -12.25 9.51 12.04
N LYS A 144 -11.97 9.21 13.31
CA LYS A 144 -11.44 10.17 14.32
C LYS A 144 -9.99 9.91 14.65
#